data_AF-X1UUT3-F1
#
_entry.id   AF-X1UUT3-F1
#
_cell.length_a   1.000
_cell.length_b   1.000
_cell.length_c   1.000
_cell.angle_alpha   90.00
_cell.angle_beta   90.00
_cell.angle_gamma   90.00
#
_symmetry.space_group_name_H-M   'P 1'
#
loop_
_entity.id
_entity.type
_entity.pdbx_description
1 polymer ?
#
loop_
_entity_poly.entity_id
_entity_poly.type
_entity_poly.pdbx_seq_one_letter_code
_entity_poly.pdbx_strand_id
1 'polypeptide(L)'
;MFHSRFLFVGSDGLTFEENTVDLYQLPGCLEPALARVDKQNWLCYMRYGKRGEGYIWRSESKDGNRSFTEPSLTNLRNPHSAVDIAFDAENEYLLLAYNDSHSLRTPLTVGISSDKGRTFRTQDVE
;
A
#
# COMPACT_ATOMS: atom_id res chain seq x y z
N MET A 1 6.57 -18.37 5.67
CA MET A 1 6.99 -17.08 5.09
C MET A 1 5.71 -16.37 4.66
N PHE A 2 5.40 -15.19 5.22
CA PHE A 2 4.16 -14.47 4.92
C PHE A 2 4.34 -13.64 3.65
N HIS A 3 3.60 -13.97 2.61
CA HIS A 3 3.57 -13.24 1.34
C HIS A 3 2.16 -12.70 1.09
N SER A 4 2.07 -11.70 0.23
CA SER A 4 0.79 -11.10 -0.18
C SER A 4 0.47 -11.46 -1.63
N ARG A 5 -0.80 -11.80 -1.88
CA ARG A 5 -1.41 -11.97 -3.20
C ARG A 5 -2.71 -11.19 -3.29
N PHE A 6 -3.13 -10.94 -4.52
CA PHE A 6 -4.35 -10.22 -4.84
C PHE A 6 -5.28 -11.10 -5.65
N LEU A 7 -6.55 -11.07 -5.28
CA LEU A 7 -7.63 -11.61 -6.08
C LEU A 7 -8.41 -10.43 -6.67
N PHE A 8 -8.54 -10.42 -7.98
CA PHE A 8 -9.31 -9.45 -8.73
C PHE A 8 -10.53 -10.12 -9.33
N VAL A 9 -11.63 -9.37 -9.41
CA VAL A 9 -12.83 -9.80 -10.10
C VAL A 9 -12.85 -9.11 -11.47
N GLY A 10 -13.02 -9.91 -12.51
CA GLY A 10 -13.18 -9.46 -13.89
C GLY A 10 -14.41 -8.56 -14.06
N SER A 11 -14.48 -7.87 -15.19
CA SER A 11 -15.59 -6.94 -15.48
C SER A 11 -16.95 -7.62 -15.58
N ASP A 12 -16.98 -8.94 -15.77
CA ASP A 12 -18.20 -9.75 -15.75
C ASP A 12 -18.73 -10.00 -14.33
N GLY A 13 -17.96 -9.65 -13.29
CA GLY A 13 -18.31 -9.91 -11.89
C GLY A 13 -18.20 -11.38 -11.48
N LEU A 14 -17.70 -12.25 -12.36
CA LEU A 14 -17.74 -13.71 -12.21
C LEU A 14 -16.36 -14.35 -12.36
N THR A 15 -15.53 -13.79 -13.24
CA THR A 15 -14.17 -14.26 -13.45
C THR A 15 -13.29 -13.77 -12.31
N PHE A 16 -12.47 -14.66 -11.76
CA PHE A 16 -11.47 -14.32 -10.77
C PHE A 16 -10.08 -14.40 -11.39
N GLU A 17 -9.28 -13.35 -11.21
CA GLU A 17 -7.89 -13.27 -11.66
C GLU A 17 -6.97 -13.07 -10.46
N GLU A 18 -5.88 -13.83 -10.39
CA GLU A 18 -4.83 -13.62 -9.40
C GLU A 18 -3.63 -12.95 -10.06
N ASN A 19 -2.92 -12.12 -9.30
CA ASN A 19 -1.64 -11.61 -9.77
C ASN A 19 -0.60 -12.75 -9.84
N THR A 20 0.37 -12.64 -10.74
CA THR A 20 1.30 -13.75 -11.05
C THR A 20 2.52 -13.84 -10.12
N VAL A 21 2.64 -12.93 -9.14
CA VAL A 21 3.83 -12.76 -8.29
C VAL A 21 3.48 -12.74 -6.80
N ASP A 22 4.31 -13.37 -5.98
CA ASP A 22 4.22 -13.24 -4.53
C ASP A 22 4.91 -11.95 -4.08
N LEU A 23 4.18 -11.06 -3.40
CA LEU A 23 4.80 -9.89 -2.80
C LEU A 23 5.41 -10.29 -1.46
N TYR A 24 6.74 -10.33 -1.45
CA TYR A 24 7.50 -10.71 -0.27
C TYR A 24 8.82 -9.94 -0.16
N GLN A 25 9.12 -9.50 1.06
CA GLN A 25 10.45 -9.10 1.50
C GLN A 25 10.62 -9.40 2.99
N LEU A 26 11.84 -9.55 3.48
CA LEU A 26 12.12 -9.65 4.91
C LEU A 26 11.93 -8.27 5.58
N PRO A 27 11.25 -8.17 6.74
CA PRO A 27 10.78 -9.24 7.61
C PRO A 27 9.34 -9.73 7.32
N GLY A 28 8.68 -9.16 6.32
CA GLY A 28 7.35 -9.55 5.87
C GLY A 28 6.60 -8.34 5.30
N CYS A 29 5.82 -8.58 4.25
CA CYS A 29 4.90 -7.61 3.64
C CYS A 29 3.48 -8.10 3.91
N LEU A 30 2.83 -7.51 4.91
CA LEU A 30 1.55 -8.01 5.44
C LEU A 30 0.41 -7.06 5.09
N GLU A 31 -0.83 -7.56 5.13
CA GLU A 31 -2.06 -6.76 5.04
C GLU A 31 -2.00 -5.73 3.88
N PRO A 32 -1.92 -6.19 2.62
CA PRO A 32 -1.75 -5.29 1.49
C PRO A 32 -3.05 -4.50 1.24
N ALA A 33 -2.89 -3.21 0.92
CA ALA A 33 -3.96 -2.31 0.51
C ALA A 33 -3.67 -1.76 -0.89
N LEU A 34 -4.69 -1.72 -1.76
CA LEU A 34 -4.55 -1.37 -3.18
C LEU A 34 -5.36 -0.11 -3.52
N ALA A 35 -4.76 0.78 -4.31
CA ALA A 35 -5.47 1.82 -5.03
C ALA A 35 -5.18 1.74 -6.53
N ARG A 36 -6.24 1.79 -7.34
CA ARG A 36 -6.13 1.91 -8.79
C ARG A 36 -5.96 3.37 -9.17
N VAL A 37 -4.84 3.70 -9.82
CA VAL A 37 -4.58 5.05 -10.33
C VAL A 37 -5.24 5.23 -11.70
N ASP A 38 -5.10 4.24 -12.58
CA ASP A 38 -5.78 4.20 -13.87
C ASP A 38 -5.93 2.76 -14.37
N LYS A 39 -6.19 2.57 -15.66
CA LYS A 39 -6.39 1.23 -16.23
C LYS A 39 -5.18 0.31 -16.07
N GLN A 40 -3.96 0.86 -16.14
CA GLN A 40 -2.69 0.14 -16.11
C GLN A 40 -1.98 0.24 -14.76
N ASN A 41 -2.13 1.38 -14.08
CA ASN A 41 -1.34 1.71 -12.90
C ASN A 41 -2.10 1.40 -11.61
N TRP A 42 -1.48 0.59 -10.76
CA TRP A 42 -1.93 0.30 -9.40
C TRP A 42 -0.82 0.57 -8.39
N LEU A 43 -1.22 1.03 -7.21
CA LEU A 43 -0.33 1.20 -6.07
C LEU A 43 -0.75 0.22 -4.97
N CYS A 44 0.24 -0.44 -4.39
CA CYS A 44 0.09 -1.34 -3.25
C CYS A 44 0.92 -0.83 -2.09
N TYR A 45 0.29 -0.68 -0.92
CA TYR A 45 0.98 -0.38 0.33
C TYR A 45 0.71 -1.50 1.33
N MET A 46 1.74 -1.93 2.06
CA MET A 46 1.67 -3.07 2.97
C MET A 46 2.28 -2.71 4.32
N ARG A 47 1.67 -3.27 5.36
CA ARG A 47 2.17 -3.22 6.72
C ARG A 47 3.56 -3.85 6.82
N TYR A 48 4.41 -3.24 7.66
CA TYR A 48 5.72 -3.78 7.99
C TYR A 48 5.59 -5.06 8.81
N GLY A 49 6.36 -6.10 8.48
CA GLY A 49 6.18 -7.47 9.00
C GLY A 49 6.67 -7.76 10.42
N LYS A 50 7.25 -6.80 11.14
CA LYS A 50 7.65 -6.97 12.55
C LYS A 50 7.45 -5.69 13.35
N ARG A 51 7.36 -5.79 14.68
CA ARG A 51 7.41 -4.61 15.56
C ARG A 51 8.82 -3.99 15.57
N GLY A 52 8.91 -2.66 15.73
CA GLY A 52 10.17 -1.92 15.80
C GLY A 52 10.28 -0.82 14.74
N GLU A 53 11.50 -0.38 14.44
CA GLU A 53 11.81 0.73 13.52
C GLU A 53 11.54 0.40 12.04
N GLY A 54 10.29 0.11 11.74
CA GLY A 54 9.79 -0.26 10.42
C GLY A 54 9.17 0.90 9.67
N TYR A 55 9.03 0.69 8.37
CA TYR A 55 8.35 1.59 7.44
C TYR A 55 7.36 0.82 6.58
N ILE A 56 6.34 1.52 6.08
CA ILE A 56 5.36 0.96 5.16
C ILE A 56 6.09 0.48 3.90
N TRP A 57 5.75 -0.71 3.42
CA TRP A 57 6.21 -1.22 2.13
C TRP A 57 5.34 -0.67 1.00
N ARG A 58 5.95 -0.42 -0.16
CA ARG A 58 5.29 -0.01 -1.40
C ARG A 58 5.66 -0.95 -2.55
N SER A 59 4.69 -1.23 -3.39
CA SER A 59 4.87 -1.89 -4.68
C SER A 59 3.91 -1.27 -5.71
N GLU A 60 4.22 -1.39 -7.00
CA GLU A 60 3.40 -0.85 -8.08
C GLU A 60 3.20 -1.85 -9.21
N SER A 61 2.04 -1.80 -9.87
CA SER A 61 1.78 -2.47 -11.14
C SER A 61 1.63 -1.41 -12.23
N LYS A 62 2.18 -1.70 -13.41
CA LYS A 62 2.05 -0.88 -14.64
C LYS A 62 1.44 -1.66 -15.80
N ASP A 63 1.03 -2.90 -15.55
CA ASP A 63 0.48 -3.84 -16.53
C ASP A 63 -0.94 -4.28 -16.16
N GLY A 64 -1.64 -3.41 -15.42
CA GLY A 64 -3.06 -3.54 -15.19
C GLY A 64 -3.45 -4.36 -13.96
N ASN A 65 -2.50 -4.71 -13.08
CA ASN A 65 -2.60 -5.59 -11.88
C ASN A 65 -1.97 -7.00 -12.05
N ARG A 66 -1.42 -7.32 -13.23
CA ARG A 66 -0.91 -8.66 -13.53
C ARG A 66 0.35 -8.97 -12.75
N SER A 67 1.29 -8.03 -12.74
CA SER A 67 2.52 -8.11 -11.96
C SER A 67 2.75 -6.85 -11.14
N PHE A 68 3.49 -7.02 -10.05
CA PHE A 68 3.85 -5.97 -9.11
C PHE A 68 5.37 -5.95 -8.94
N THR A 69 5.94 -4.77 -8.77
CA THR A 69 7.39 -4.62 -8.50
C THR A 69 7.77 -5.27 -7.18
N GLU A 70 9.05 -5.57 -7.00
CA GLU A 70 9.56 -5.98 -5.68
C GLU A 70 9.19 -4.92 -4.62
N PRO A 71 8.72 -5.34 -3.43
CA PRO A 71 8.39 -4.39 -2.35
C PRO A 71 9.61 -3.57 -1.93
N SER A 72 9.43 -2.26 -1.81
CA SER A 72 10.45 -1.31 -1.33
C SER A 72 9.92 -0.53 -0.12
N LEU A 73 10.80 -0.21 0.84
CA LEU A 73 10.40 0.60 1.99
C LEU A 73 10.15 2.05 1.55
N THR A 74 9.09 2.63 2.09
CA THR A 74 8.85 4.08 2.08
C THR A 74 9.59 4.75 3.24
N ASN A 75 9.39 6.05 3.42
CA ASN A 75 9.78 6.80 4.61
C ASN A 75 8.64 6.98 5.63
N LEU A 76 7.47 6.36 5.42
CA LEU A 76 6.32 6.43 6.33
C LEU A 76 6.48 5.37 7.42
N ARG A 77 6.53 5.79 8.69
CA ARG A 77 6.74 4.87 9.82
C ARG A 77 5.57 3.91 9.94
N ASN A 78 5.84 2.68 10.37
CA ASN A 78 4.79 1.69 10.60
C ASN A 78 5.09 0.80 11.82
N PRO A 79 4.26 0.82 12.87
CA PRO A 79 4.46 0.07 14.10
C PRO A 79 3.93 -1.38 13.99
N HIS A 80 3.99 -1.97 12.79
CA HIS A 80 3.29 -3.22 12.47
C HIS A 80 1.77 -3.08 12.71
N SER A 81 1.21 -2.01 12.13
CA SER A 81 -0.23 -1.71 12.05
C SER A 81 -0.70 -1.69 10.59
N ALA A 82 -2.00 -1.84 10.40
CA ALA A 82 -2.61 -1.76 9.07
C ALA A 82 -2.35 -0.40 8.41
N VAL A 83 -2.47 -0.39 7.10
CA VAL A 83 -2.37 0.78 6.24
C VAL A 83 -3.57 0.72 5.30
N ASP A 84 -4.21 1.86 5.05
CA ASP A 84 -5.25 1.98 4.02
C ASP A 84 -4.84 3.02 2.98
N ILE A 85 -5.35 2.87 1.76
CA ILE A 85 -4.97 3.68 0.62
C ILE A 85 -6.19 4.01 -0.25
N ALA A 86 -6.28 5.27 -0.68
CA ALA A 86 -7.26 5.70 -1.65
C ALA A 86 -6.62 6.62 -2.69
N PHE A 87 -7.13 6.58 -3.92
CA PHE A 87 -6.74 7.51 -4.96
C PHE A 87 -7.96 8.30 -5.42
N ASP A 88 -7.88 9.62 -5.27
CA ASP A 88 -8.83 10.57 -5.82
C ASP A 88 -8.41 10.88 -7.26
N ALA A 89 -9.16 10.32 -8.21
CA ALA A 89 -8.89 10.50 -9.64
C ALA A 89 -9.27 11.89 -10.16
N GLU A 90 -10.18 12.61 -9.50
CA GLU A 90 -10.61 13.95 -9.93
C GLU A 90 -9.53 15.00 -9.64
N ASN A 91 -8.94 14.92 -8.44
CA ASN A 91 -7.92 15.87 -7.99
C ASN A 91 -6.49 15.33 -8.06
N GLU A 92 -6.30 14.09 -8.54
CA GLU A 92 -5.02 13.39 -8.63
C GLU A 92 -4.27 13.26 -7.30
N TYR A 93 -4.99 13.04 -6.20
CA TYR A 93 -4.39 12.84 -4.88
C TYR A 93 -4.37 11.37 -4.46
N LEU A 94 -3.23 10.96 -3.90
CA LEU A 94 -3.10 9.71 -3.16
C LEU A 94 -3.23 9.98 -1.66
N LEU A 95 -4.10 9.23 -1.00
CA LEU A 95 -4.35 9.29 0.44
C LEU A 95 -3.86 7.99 1.08
N LEU A 96 -3.20 8.11 2.23
CA LEU A 96 -2.79 6.98 3.07
C LEU A 96 -3.19 7.21 4.51
N ALA A 97 -3.94 6.28 5.10
CA ALA A 97 -4.22 6.27 6.53
C ALA A 97 -3.33 5.22 7.22
N TYR A 98 -2.57 5.65 8.22
CA TYR A 98 -1.59 4.80 8.91
C TYR A 98 -1.26 5.34 10.31
N ASN A 99 -0.63 4.50 11.16
CA ASN A 99 -0.10 5.00 12.43
C ASN A 99 1.34 5.47 12.27
N ASP A 100 1.59 6.77 12.45
CA ASP A 100 2.91 7.36 12.21
C ASP A 100 3.85 7.22 13.41
N SER A 101 4.25 5.98 13.67
CA SER A 101 5.11 5.60 14.79
C SER A 101 5.90 4.34 14.45
N HIS A 102 7.00 4.11 15.17
CA HIS A 102 7.74 2.84 15.10
C HIS A 102 7.21 1.79 16.10
N SER A 103 6.48 2.20 17.13
CA SER A 103 6.13 1.30 18.24
C SER A 103 4.69 1.38 18.71
N LEU A 104 4.03 2.51 18.53
CA LEU A 104 2.68 2.78 19.03
C LEU A 104 1.67 2.77 17.89
N ARG A 105 0.48 2.20 18.09
CA ARG A 105 -0.61 2.28 17.11
C ARG A 105 -1.41 3.58 17.24
N THR A 106 -0.66 4.68 17.31
CA THR A 106 -1.12 6.08 17.46
C THR A 106 0.10 6.99 17.16
N PRO A 107 -0.08 8.21 16.63
CA PRO A 107 -1.35 8.78 16.17
C PRO A 107 -1.93 8.05 14.96
N LEU A 108 -3.20 8.26 14.62
CA LEU A 108 -3.71 7.99 13.28
C LEU A 108 -3.38 9.19 12.40
N THR A 109 -2.66 8.94 11.32
CA THR A 109 -2.16 9.97 10.42
C THR A 109 -2.70 9.74 9.02
N VAL A 110 -3.12 10.82 8.36
CA VAL A 110 -3.41 10.83 6.92
C VAL A 110 -2.24 11.48 6.18
N GLY A 111 -1.60 10.71 5.31
CA GLY A 111 -0.64 11.20 4.32
C GLY A 111 -1.34 11.54 3.01
N ILE A 112 -1.08 12.73 2.47
CA ILE A 112 -1.63 13.24 1.22
C ILE A 112 -0.49 13.50 0.24
N SER A 113 -0.53 12.88 -0.93
CA SER A 113 0.48 13.01 -1.98
C SER A 113 -0.15 13.47 -3.29
N SER A 114 0.47 14.46 -3.93
CA SER A 114 0.13 14.95 -5.27
C SER A 114 1.09 14.43 -6.35
N ASP A 115 1.99 13.51 -6.00
CA ASP A 115 3.04 13.00 -6.89
C ASP A 115 3.10 11.47 -6.89
N LYS A 116 1.94 10.83 -6.67
CA LYS A 116 1.73 9.37 -6.69
C LYS A 116 2.59 8.63 -5.67
N GLY A 117 2.75 9.23 -4.50
CA GLY A 117 3.38 8.65 -3.32
C GLY A 117 4.90 8.82 -3.25
N ARG A 118 5.48 9.78 -3.98
CA ARG A 118 6.91 10.11 -3.83
C ARG A 118 7.14 11.01 -2.62
N THR A 119 6.23 11.96 -2.38
CA THR A 119 6.24 12.84 -1.21
C THR A 119 4.85 12.92 -0.58
N PHE A 120 4.81 13.18 0.72
CA PHE A 120 3.57 13.27 1.51
C PHE A 120 3.57 14.52 2.38
N ARG A 121 2.44 15.22 2.39
CA ARG A 121 2.04 16.09 3.51
C ARG A 121 1.26 15.23 4.50
N THR A 122 1.56 15.32 5.78
CA THR A 122 0.92 14.49 6.81
C THR A 122 0.07 15.33 7.74
N GLN A 123 -1.04 14.75 8.19
CA GLN A 123 -1.94 15.34 9.17
C GLN A 123 -2.31 14.27 10.20
N ASP A 124 -2.07 14.56 11.47
CA ASP A 124 -2.63 13.81 12.60
C ASP A 124 -4.15 14.04 12.64
N VAL A 125 -4.93 12.97 12.77
CA VAL A 125 -6.41 13.00 12.79
C VAL A 125 -7.01 12.38 14.05
N GLU A 126 -6.18 12.10 15.06
CA GLU A 126 -6.61 11.73 16.43
C GLU A 126 -6.73 12.93 17.38
#